data_AF-A0A7S0LGD1-F1
#
_entry.id   AF-A0A7S0LGD1-F1
#
_cell.length_a   1.000
_cell.length_b   1.000
_cell.length_c   1.000
_cell.angle_alpha   90.00
_cell.angle_beta   90.00
_cell.angle_gamma   90.00
#
_symmetry.space_group_name_H-M   'P 1'
#
loop_
_entity.id
_entity.type
_entity.pdbx_description
1 polymer ?
#
loop_
_entity_poly.entity_id
_entity_poly.type
_entity_poly.pdbx_seq_one_letter_code
_entity_poly.pdbx_strand_id
1 'polypeptide(L)'
;KEEGDAELGRIVARELRAASSWNASLARKIRHHAPSQHAECLAATLCELLEIATDAEATKKARTASASKQLTKASKLLAALAADVPEAPAVLLAALERAANKHPPLAEIFERIVLSLYELETDALPEESIYKWAANAEAAPSRRYATQCAGLIAWLKEADEEDDD
;
A
#
# COMPACT_ATOMS: atom_id res chain seq x y z
N LYS A 1 1.36 -23.11 2.85
CA LYS A 1 0.89 -21.80 2.30
C LYS A 1 1.95 -20.71 2.52
N GLU A 2 2.58 -20.64 3.69
CA GLU A 2 3.68 -19.70 3.99
C GLU A 2 4.90 -19.78 3.06
N GLU A 3 5.26 -20.97 2.57
CA GLU A 3 6.42 -21.14 1.68
C GLU A 3 6.23 -20.47 0.30
N GLY A 4 5.00 -20.50 -0.23
CA GLY A 4 4.66 -19.85 -1.50
C GLY A 4 4.61 -18.32 -1.39
N ASP A 5 4.11 -17.80 -0.26
CA ASP A 5 4.11 -16.35 0.00
C ASP A 5 5.54 -15.81 0.16
N ALA A 6 6.42 -16.58 0.82
CA ALA A 6 7.84 -16.22 0.97
C ALA A 6 8.58 -16.26 -0.37
N GLU A 7 8.27 -17.20 -1.26
CA GLU A 7 8.84 -17.27 -2.59
C GLU A 7 8.39 -16.10 -3.47
N LEU A 8 7.09 -15.78 -3.48
CA LEU A 8 6.58 -14.64 -4.23
C LEU A 8 7.19 -13.32 -3.76
N GLY A 9 7.32 -13.14 -2.43
CA GLY A 9 8.03 -12.01 -1.84
C GLY A 9 9.45 -11.87 -2.39
N ARG A 10 10.23 -12.96 -2.41
CA ARG A 10 11.60 -12.97 -2.97
C ARG A 10 11.65 -12.62 -4.45
N ILE A 11 10.67 -13.08 -5.24
CA ILE A 11 10.58 -12.77 -6.66
C ILE A 11 10.32 -11.27 -6.85
N VAL A 12 9.30 -10.73 -6.19
CA VAL A 12 8.95 -9.31 -6.24
C VAL A 12 10.13 -8.43 -5.83
N ALA A 13 10.77 -8.77 -4.72
CA ALA A 13 11.99 -8.17 -4.19
C ALA A 13 13.12 -8.10 -5.22
N ARG A 14 13.38 -9.21 -5.91
CA ARG A 14 14.40 -9.30 -6.97
C ARG A 14 14.03 -8.44 -8.17
N GLU A 15 12.79 -8.53 -8.65
CA GLU A 15 12.34 -7.81 -9.83
C GLU A 15 12.32 -6.30 -9.62
N LEU A 16 11.86 -5.83 -8.45
CA LEU A 16 11.87 -4.41 -8.09
C LEU A 16 13.29 -3.83 -8.04
N ARG A 17 14.25 -4.56 -7.46
CA ARG A 17 15.66 -4.14 -7.36
C ARG A 17 16.39 -4.17 -8.71
N ALA A 18 16.04 -5.11 -9.59
CA ALA A 18 16.66 -5.23 -10.92
C ALA A 18 16.07 -4.25 -11.95
N ALA A 19 14.89 -3.69 -11.68
CA ALA A 19 14.20 -2.84 -12.63
C ALA A 19 14.80 -1.42 -12.70
N SER A 20 15.08 -0.96 -13.92
CA SER A 20 15.44 0.43 -14.20
C SER A 20 14.26 1.39 -14.11
N SER A 21 13.02 0.89 -14.22
CA SER A 21 11.79 1.67 -14.13
C SER A 21 10.63 0.83 -13.59
N TRP A 22 9.72 1.45 -12.85
CA TRP A 22 8.54 0.81 -12.26
C TRP A 22 7.31 1.17 -13.08
N ASN A 23 6.95 0.28 -14.01
CA ASN A 23 5.89 0.50 -14.99
C ASN A 23 5.14 -0.80 -15.30
N ALA A 24 4.24 -0.75 -16.27
CA ALA A 24 3.43 -1.90 -16.69
C ALA A 24 4.26 -3.10 -17.19
N SER A 25 5.46 -2.89 -17.75
CA SER A 25 6.34 -3.98 -18.17
C SER A 25 6.85 -4.78 -16.96
N LEU A 26 7.20 -4.08 -15.87
CA LEU A 26 7.55 -4.72 -14.61
C LEU A 26 6.33 -5.43 -14.00
N ALA A 27 5.15 -4.81 -14.02
CA ALA A 27 3.91 -5.43 -13.55
C ALA A 27 3.62 -6.77 -14.27
N ARG A 28 3.82 -6.80 -15.60
CA ARG A 28 3.66 -8.01 -16.41
C ARG A 28 4.69 -9.07 -16.03
N LYS A 29 5.94 -8.67 -15.79
CA LYS A 29 7.01 -9.60 -15.39
C LYS A 29 6.72 -10.23 -14.02
N ILE A 30 6.31 -9.43 -13.04
CA ILE A 30 5.91 -9.92 -11.71
C ILE A 30 4.74 -10.92 -11.85
N ARG A 31 3.69 -10.56 -12.59
CA ARG A 31 2.53 -11.45 -12.81
C ARG A 31 2.86 -12.72 -13.58
N HIS A 32 3.84 -12.68 -14.49
CA HIS A 32 4.27 -13.88 -15.21
C HIS A 32 4.81 -14.96 -14.26
N HIS A 33 5.43 -14.57 -13.15
CA HIS A 33 5.92 -15.51 -12.14
C HIS A 33 4.79 -16.14 -11.31
N ALA A 34 3.64 -15.47 -11.19
CA ALA A 34 2.51 -15.94 -10.40
C ALA A 34 1.16 -15.55 -11.06
N PRO A 35 0.79 -16.19 -12.19
CA PRO A 35 -0.31 -15.76 -13.04
C PRO A 35 -1.70 -15.95 -12.42
N SER A 36 -1.81 -16.67 -11.31
CA SER A 36 -3.06 -16.87 -10.55
C SER A 36 -3.08 -16.15 -9.21
N GLN A 37 -2.04 -15.38 -8.88
CA GLN A 37 -1.84 -14.74 -7.58
C GLN A 37 -1.70 -13.22 -7.71
N HIS A 38 -2.61 -12.60 -8.46
CA HIS A 38 -2.53 -11.17 -8.76
C HIS A 38 -2.67 -10.30 -7.50
N ALA A 39 -3.58 -10.66 -6.58
CA ALA A 39 -3.75 -9.94 -5.32
C ALA A 39 -2.50 -10.04 -4.43
N GLU A 40 -1.89 -11.22 -4.39
CA GLU A 40 -0.65 -11.46 -3.66
C GLU A 40 0.54 -10.72 -4.30
N CYS A 41 0.59 -10.61 -5.62
CA CYS A 41 1.59 -9.81 -6.33
C CYS A 41 1.47 -8.32 -5.98
N LEU A 42 0.24 -7.78 -5.98
CA LEU A 42 -0.03 -6.40 -5.59
C LEU A 42 0.37 -6.16 -4.13
N ALA A 43 -0.07 -7.03 -3.23
CA ALA A 43 0.25 -6.95 -1.81
C ALA A 43 1.77 -7.03 -1.54
N ALA A 44 2.45 -8.01 -2.11
CA ALA A 44 3.90 -8.18 -1.95
C ALA A 44 4.67 -6.99 -2.53
N THR A 45 4.22 -6.44 -3.65
CA THR A 45 4.84 -5.26 -4.26
C THR A 45 4.72 -4.04 -3.36
N LEU A 46 3.55 -3.79 -2.77
CA LEU A 46 3.38 -2.70 -1.81
C LEU A 46 4.30 -2.87 -0.60
N CYS A 47 4.29 -4.06 0.02
CA CYS A 47 5.13 -4.34 1.20
C CYS A 47 6.61 -4.10 0.92
N GLU A 48 7.13 -4.65 -0.18
CA GLU A 48 8.54 -4.53 -0.54
C GLU A 48 8.94 -3.08 -0.85
N LEU A 49 8.09 -2.32 -1.54
CA LEU A 49 8.35 -0.90 -1.79
C LEU A 49 8.48 -0.11 -0.47
N LEU A 50 7.60 -0.39 0.48
CA LEU A 50 7.56 0.29 1.78
C LEU A 50 8.72 -0.12 2.69
N GLU A 51 9.12 -1.39 2.69
CA GLU A 51 10.33 -1.87 3.39
C GLU A 51 11.57 -1.18 2.83
N ILE A 52 11.77 -1.19 1.49
CA ILE A 52 12.87 -0.48 0.83
C ILE A 52 12.90 1.01 1.21
N ALA A 53 11.73 1.64 1.30
CA ALA A 53 11.63 3.06 1.61
C ALA A 53 11.96 3.39 3.08
N THR A 54 11.76 2.45 4.01
CA THR A 54 11.85 2.73 5.45
C THR A 54 13.07 2.13 6.14
N ASP A 55 13.65 1.05 5.63
CA ASP A 55 14.78 0.34 6.26
C ASP A 55 16.03 1.19 6.42
N ALA A 56 16.29 2.09 5.47
CA ALA A 56 17.48 2.94 5.47
C ALA A 56 17.32 4.24 6.29
N GLU A 57 16.10 4.57 6.73
CA GLU A 57 15.77 5.90 7.22
C GLU A 57 15.65 5.96 8.75
N ALA A 58 16.54 6.72 9.38
CA ALA A 58 16.65 6.77 10.85
C ALA A 58 15.49 7.52 11.55
N THR A 59 14.88 8.51 10.89
CA THR A 59 13.86 9.37 11.51
C THR A 59 12.47 9.17 10.90
N LYS A 60 11.43 9.39 11.71
CA LYS A 60 10.03 9.34 11.23
C LYS A 60 9.80 10.26 10.03
N LYS A 61 10.33 11.49 10.08
CA LYS A 61 10.19 12.48 8.97
C LYS A 61 10.81 11.96 7.67
N ALA A 62 12.03 11.40 7.75
CA ALA A 62 12.71 10.88 6.58
C ALA A 62 12.02 9.61 6.04
N ARG A 63 11.56 8.72 6.93
CA ARG A 63 10.72 7.56 6.57
C ARG A 63 9.45 7.98 5.82
N THR A 64 8.71 8.96 6.33
CA THR A 64 7.51 9.47 5.65
C THR A 64 7.85 10.01 4.26
N ALA A 65 8.87 10.87 4.14
CA ALA A 65 9.23 11.46 2.86
C ALA A 65 9.70 10.41 1.84
N SER A 66 10.49 9.43 2.30
CA SER A 66 10.97 8.32 1.47
C SER A 66 9.80 7.43 1.01
N ALA A 67 8.89 7.06 1.90
CA ALA A 67 7.72 6.25 1.59
C ALA A 67 6.82 6.95 0.55
N SER A 68 6.48 8.24 0.75
CA SER A 68 5.67 8.99 -0.21
C SER A 68 6.36 9.06 -1.58
N LYS A 69 7.66 9.40 -1.63
CA LYS A 69 8.43 9.44 -2.89
C LYS A 69 8.45 8.10 -3.61
N GLN A 70 8.60 7.02 -2.86
CA GLN A 70 8.61 5.67 -3.39
C GLN A 70 7.25 5.28 -3.99
N LEU A 71 6.15 5.58 -3.29
CA LEU A 71 4.79 5.32 -3.76
C LEU A 71 4.47 6.14 -5.01
N THR A 72 4.81 7.43 -5.04
CA THR A 72 4.65 8.27 -6.24
C THR A 72 5.42 7.68 -7.43
N LYS A 73 6.68 7.26 -7.22
CA LYS A 73 7.48 6.62 -8.27
C LYS A 73 6.88 5.30 -8.74
N ALA A 74 6.20 4.57 -7.85
CA ALA A 74 5.58 3.28 -8.13
C ALA A 74 4.11 3.36 -8.57
N SER A 75 3.51 4.55 -8.67
CA SER A 75 2.06 4.71 -8.91
C SER A 75 1.57 3.91 -10.13
N LYS A 76 2.26 4.06 -11.27
CA LYS A 76 1.95 3.35 -12.52
C LYS A 76 2.12 1.83 -12.41
N LEU A 77 3.06 1.37 -11.57
CA LEU A 77 3.25 -0.07 -11.32
C LEU A 77 2.10 -0.62 -10.47
N LEU A 78 1.75 0.07 -9.38
CA LEU A 78 0.65 -0.31 -8.49
C LEU A 78 -0.68 -0.34 -9.25
N ALA A 79 -0.97 0.70 -10.03
CA ALA A 79 -2.16 0.77 -10.87
C ALA A 79 -2.22 -0.38 -11.89
N ALA A 80 -1.09 -0.66 -12.55
CA ALA A 80 -1.02 -1.78 -13.48
C ALA A 80 -1.33 -3.11 -12.77
N LEU A 81 -0.72 -3.37 -11.61
CA LEU A 81 -0.96 -4.58 -10.83
C LEU A 81 -2.40 -4.69 -10.30
N ALA A 82 -3.01 -3.55 -9.92
CA ALA A 82 -4.37 -3.48 -9.40
C ALA A 82 -5.46 -3.71 -10.47
N ALA A 83 -5.16 -3.46 -11.75
CA ALA A 83 -6.14 -3.49 -12.84
C ALA A 83 -6.97 -4.79 -12.94
N ASP A 84 -6.39 -5.93 -12.57
CA ASP A 84 -7.04 -7.25 -12.62
C ASP A 84 -7.27 -7.86 -11.22
N VAL A 85 -7.26 -7.02 -10.18
CA VAL A 85 -7.46 -7.44 -8.79
C VAL A 85 -8.80 -6.89 -8.31
N PRO A 86 -9.83 -7.74 -8.16
CA PRO A 86 -11.06 -7.35 -7.50
C PRO A 86 -10.78 -6.84 -6.09
N GLU A 87 -11.42 -5.74 -5.70
CA GLU A 87 -11.20 -5.09 -4.41
C GLU A 87 -9.73 -4.74 -4.13
N ALA A 88 -8.96 -4.34 -5.15
CA ALA A 88 -7.56 -3.92 -5.01
C ALA A 88 -7.31 -2.93 -3.84
N PRO A 89 -8.17 -1.92 -3.58
CA PRO A 89 -8.03 -1.06 -2.41
C PRO A 89 -8.00 -1.82 -1.07
N ALA A 90 -8.87 -2.83 -0.90
CA ALA A 90 -8.91 -3.65 0.31
C ALA A 90 -7.65 -4.54 0.42
N VAL A 91 -7.14 -5.04 -0.71
CA VAL A 91 -5.89 -5.80 -0.76
C VAL A 91 -4.69 -4.93 -0.33
N LEU A 92 -4.62 -3.68 -0.80
CA LEU A 92 -3.57 -2.73 -0.43
C LEU A 92 -3.61 -2.40 1.06
N LEU A 93 -4.79 -2.08 1.61
CA LEU A 93 -4.94 -1.82 3.04
C LEU A 93 -4.58 -3.03 3.90
N ALA A 94 -5.06 -4.22 3.56
CA ALA A 94 -4.72 -5.45 4.29
C ALA A 94 -3.22 -5.78 4.18
N ALA A 95 -2.59 -5.51 3.04
CA ALA A 95 -1.14 -5.65 2.87
C ALA A 95 -0.37 -4.67 3.77
N LEU A 96 -0.78 -3.40 3.79
CA LEU A 96 -0.19 -2.38 4.63
C LEU A 96 -0.31 -2.71 6.13
N GLU A 97 -1.48 -3.16 6.59
CA GLU A 97 -1.67 -3.61 7.98
C GLU A 97 -0.74 -4.76 8.33
N ARG A 98 -0.66 -5.78 7.47
CA ARG A 98 0.24 -6.92 7.70
C ARG A 98 1.71 -6.49 7.75
N ALA A 99 2.13 -5.59 6.86
CA ALA A 99 3.49 -5.06 6.86
C ALA A 99 3.77 -4.24 8.12
N ALA A 100 2.88 -3.32 8.48
CA ALA A 100 3.01 -2.47 9.66
C ALA A 100 3.03 -3.26 10.98
N ASN A 101 2.28 -4.37 11.08
CA ASN A 101 2.32 -5.22 12.28
C ASN A 101 3.66 -5.94 12.45
N LYS A 102 4.34 -6.25 11.35
CA LYS A 102 5.64 -6.93 11.35
C LYS A 102 6.81 -5.96 11.41
N HIS A 103 6.61 -4.72 10.96
CA HIS A 103 7.65 -3.71 10.82
C HIS A 103 7.26 -2.42 11.57
N PRO A 104 7.74 -2.22 12.82
CA PRO A 104 7.42 -1.05 13.64
C PRO A 104 7.65 0.31 12.95
N PRO A 105 8.71 0.52 12.16
CA PRO A 105 8.90 1.77 11.42
C PRO A 105 7.75 2.11 10.46
N LEU A 106 7.09 1.11 9.87
CA LEU A 106 5.89 1.32 9.03
C LEU A 106 4.67 1.65 9.88
N ALA A 107 4.48 0.99 11.03
CA ALA A 107 3.38 1.31 11.93
C ALA A 107 3.40 2.79 12.40
N GLU A 108 4.58 3.37 12.63
CA GLU A 108 4.71 4.77 13.04
C GLU A 108 4.22 5.79 12.00
N ILE A 109 4.22 5.40 10.72
CA ILE A 109 3.88 6.27 9.59
C ILE A 109 2.65 5.78 8.82
N PHE A 110 1.89 4.82 9.37
CA PHE A 110 0.77 4.16 8.70
C PHE A 110 -0.22 5.16 8.07
N GLU A 111 -0.72 6.12 8.85
CA GLU A 111 -1.64 7.17 8.40
C GLU A 111 -1.08 7.96 7.21
N ARG A 112 0.22 8.27 7.22
CA ARG A 112 0.86 9.00 6.11
C ARG A 112 1.03 8.14 4.86
N ILE A 113 1.17 6.82 5.02
CA ILE A 113 1.15 5.90 3.88
C ILE A 113 -0.26 5.83 3.28
N VAL A 114 -1.31 5.74 4.11
CA VAL A 114 -2.71 5.77 3.65
C VAL A 114 -2.99 7.06 2.87
N LEU A 115 -2.63 8.21 3.45
CA LEU A 115 -2.75 9.50 2.75
C LEU A 115 -1.96 9.52 1.43
N SER A 116 -0.72 9.02 1.43
CA SER A 116 0.09 8.99 0.20
C SER A 116 -0.49 8.09 -0.89
N LEU A 117 -1.22 7.02 -0.53
CA LEU A 117 -1.91 6.14 -1.47
C LEU A 117 -3.18 6.78 -2.04
N TYR A 118 -3.92 7.52 -1.20
CA TYR A 118 -5.06 8.34 -1.60
C TYR A 118 -4.65 9.45 -2.58
N GLU A 119 -3.57 10.17 -2.28
CA GLU A 119 -3.05 11.27 -3.10
C GLU A 119 -2.38 10.82 -4.42
N LEU A 120 -2.30 9.51 -4.70
CA LEU A 120 -1.76 9.05 -5.98
C LEU A 120 -2.70 9.41 -7.12
N GLU A 121 -2.15 9.93 -8.22
CA GLU A 121 -2.90 10.23 -9.46
C GLU A 121 -3.66 9.02 -10.03
N THR A 122 -3.28 7.81 -9.63
CA THR A 122 -3.90 6.56 -10.09
C THR A 122 -5.09 6.13 -9.25
N ASP A 123 -5.48 6.94 -8.26
CA ASP A 123 -6.58 6.65 -7.33
C ASP A 123 -6.45 5.24 -6.73
N ALA A 124 -5.25 4.93 -6.21
CA ALA A 124 -4.93 3.58 -5.73
C ALA A 124 -5.75 3.21 -4.48
N LEU A 125 -6.16 4.21 -3.71
CA LEU A 125 -6.94 4.04 -2.51
C LEU A 125 -8.03 5.11 -2.42
N PRO A 126 -9.18 4.88 -3.08
CA PRO A 126 -10.30 5.81 -3.08
C PRO A 126 -10.86 5.99 -1.68
N GLU A 127 -11.45 7.15 -1.43
CA GLU A 127 -12.02 7.55 -0.15
C GLU A 127 -13.07 6.56 0.38
N GLU A 128 -14.00 6.11 -0.47
CA GLU A 128 -15.00 5.09 -0.11
C GLU A 128 -14.37 3.80 0.43
N SER A 129 -13.20 3.42 -0.10
CA SER A 129 -12.48 2.23 0.34
C SER A 129 -11.86 2.43 1.72
N ILE A 130 -11.37 3.64 2.01
CA ILE A 130 -10.86 4.01 3.34
C ILE A 130 -12.00 3.98 4.36
N TYR A 131 -13.18 4.52 4.01
CA TYR A 131 -14.36 4.49 4.86
C TYR A 131 -14.86 3.07 5.13
N LYS A 132 -15.00 2.27 4.07
CA LYS A 132 -15.41 0.87 4.19
C LYS A 132 -14.43 0.10 5.07
N TRP A 133 -13.12 0.30 4.89
CA TRP A 133 -12.12 -0.35 5.74
C TRP A 133 -12.22 0.07 7.21
N ALA A 134 -12.27 1.39 7.47
CA ALA A 134 -12.33 1.91 8.83
C ALA A 134 -13.61 1.49 9.57
N ALA A 135 -14.75 1.46 8.88
CA ALA A 135 -16.02 0.98 9.43
C ALA A 135 -16.00 -0.50 9.80
N ASN A 136 -15.25 -1.33 9.06
CA ASN A 136 -15.10 -2.76 9.30
C ASN A 136 -13.93 -3.11 10.26
N ALA A 137 -13.21 -2.12 10.78
CA ALA A 137 -12.03 -2.30 11.63
C ALA A 137 -12.40 -2.62 13.09
N GLU A 138 -13.11 -3.74 13.30
CA GLU A 138 -13.66 -4.07 14.61
C GLU A 138 -12.64 -4.70 15.57
N ALA A 139 -11.60 -5.36 15.08
CA ALA A 139 -10.62 -6.07 15.92
C ALA A 139 -9.19 -5.62 15.65
N ALA A 140 -8.29 -5.90 16.59
CA ALA A 140 -6.87 -5.75 16.34
C ALA A 140 -6.41 -6.74 15.24
N PRO A 141 -5.52 -6.34 14.33
CA PRO A 141 -4.77 -5.09 14.31
C PRO A 141 -5.51 -3.91 13.68
N SER A 142 -6.53 -4.16 12.85
CA SER A 142 -7.20 -3.14 12.04
C SER A 142 -7.78 -1.99 12.87
N ARG A 143 -8.38 -2.28 14.04
CA ARG A 143 -8.90 -1.26 14.96
C ARG A 143 -7.84 -0.22 15.34
N ARG A 144 -6.60 -0.66 15.62
CA ARG A 144 -5.48 0.23 16.00
C ARG A 144 -5.17 1.21 14.87
N TYR A 145 -5.07 0.71 13.65
CA TYR A 145 -4.71 1.53 12.50
C TYR A 145 -5.86 2.44 12.06
N ALA A 146 -7.11 1.99 12.16
CA ALA A 146 -8.28 2.84 11.97
C ALA A 146 -8.30 4.00 12.98
N THR A 147 -8.00 3.74 14.26
CA THR A 147 -7.83 4.82 15.27
C THR A 147 -6.71 5.77 14.89
N GLN A 148 -5.57 5.26 14.39
CA GLN A 148 -4.45 6.10 13.96
C GLN A 148 -4.83 7.00 12.77
N CYS A 149 -5.70 6.53 11.87
CA CYS A 149 -6.19 7.29 10.72
C CYS A 149 -7.42 8.16 11.03
N ALA A 150 -7.90 8.25 12.28
CA ALA A 150 -9.15 8.95 12.59
C ALA A 150 -9.14 10.43 12.17
N GLY A 151 -8.00 11.12 12.32
CA GLY A 151 -7.84 12.51 11.88
C GLY A 151 -7.92 12.64 10.35
N LEU A 152 -7.22 11.77 9.62
CA LEU A 152 -7.32 11.68 8.16
C LEU A 152 -8.75 11.42 7.69
N ILE A 153 -9.45 10.48 8.32
CA ILE A 153 -10.83 10.12 7.96
C ILE A 153 -11.78 11.28 8.21
N ALA A 154 -11.62 12.02 9.30
CA ALA A 154 -12.41 13.22 9.56
C ALA A 154 -12.16 14.30 8.51
N TRP A 155 -10.89 14.54 8.16
CA TRP A 155 -10.51 15.51 7.13
C TRP A 155 -11.10 15.16 5.75
N LEU A 156 -11.10 13.88 5.37
CA LEU A 156 -11.73 13.45 4.11
C LEU A 156 -13.24 13.75 4.10
N LYS A 157 -13.94 13.49 5.21
CA LYS A 157 -15.39 13.74 5.31
C LYS A 157 -15.74 15.22 5.27
N GLU A 158 -14.94 16.06 5.93
CA GLU A 158 -15.13 17.50 5.91
C GLU A 158 -14.97 18.07 4.50
N ALA A 159 -14.07 17.51 3.68
CA ALA A 159 -13.91 17.91 2.29
C ALA A 159 -15.10 17.49 1.41
N ASP A 160 -15.68 16.32 1.65
CA ASP A 160 -16.87 15.81 0.93
C ASP A 160 -18.13 16.64 1.27
N GLU A 161 -18.27 17.06 2.54
CA GLU A 161 -19.40 17.90 3.00
C GLU A 161 -19.34 19.34 2.45
N GLU A 162 -18.18 19.87 2.07
CA GLU A 162 -18.03 21.22 1.48
C GLU A 162 -18.36 21.29 -0.03
N ASP A 163 -18.37 20.16 -0.75
CA ASP A 163 -18.64 20.11 -2.20
C ASP A 163 -20.15 19.96 -2.53
N ASP A 164 -20.99 19.66 -1.53
CA ASP A 164 -22.45 19.44 -1.66
C ASP A 164 -23.32 20.68 -1.28
N ASP A 165 -22.72 21.78 -0.82
CA ASP A 165 -23.37 23.08 -0.47
C ASP A 165 -23.14 24.19 -1.52
#